data_AF-A0A497L399-F1
#
_entry.id   AF-A0A497L399-F1
#
_cell.length_a   1.000
_cell.length_b   1.000
_cell.length_c   1.000
_cell.angle_alpha   90.00
_cell.angle_beta   90.00
_cell.angle_gamma   90.00
#
_symmetry.space_group_name_H-M   'P 1'
#
loop_
_entity.id
_entity.type
_entity.pdbx_description
1 polymer ?
#
loop_
_entity_poly.entity_id
_entity_poly.type
_entity_poly.pdbx_seq_one_letter_code
_entity_poly.pdbx_strand_id
1 'polypeptide(L)'
;MKVKVRDGRVVDVRGEELPGWDGRLCGKAFAGILGRVYAPDRILQPLKRIGERGEGRFIPCTWDEVIEAVAERLRRYIQEGHPESFEIWWGCPRQQDNMYFIHYWSAVMGTGISYIHGQVCFGDHLVEKVVTFGGNHASSLVVGVADLLRTRIAVIAGQNFPGTTLFASSCAVPTYALVNEARRRGCKFIVVDPKLSDTSPWCDEWIPIRPGCDAVMVMLMIKTLIDEALFDEDFLLRYTNAPQLIGEDGKAVRDGEGRYLAWDEESSAPTPLPPAGERGGITLGLGRIFEVEGVDGPVRCKTALQLLHEEAERTVKEHGWRIAEIRERVIQLALELGANRPSVVVYPGFTSGRYSNWFQTLRAYSALNLLLGNIDRPGGFYILKHTYNLGVGWPRPPEVPDYLEGREFVPGPWGNLMDKRLIDKAPCYKTPRDFHPSTQALPWLHFKAIEEGKIRAILSTAENSAVTQPDSKWVWECLKKLDLIVVGDQLPKEFIDLADY
;
A
#
# COMPACT_ATOMS: atom_id res chain seq x y z
N MET A 1 -9.74 -5.84 23.63
CA MET A 1 -9.66 -4.68 24.56
C MET A 1 -10.92 -4.70 25.38
N LYS A 2 -10.83 -4.48 26.70
CA LYS A 2 -11.97 -4.48 27.60
C LYS A 2 -12.30 -3.06 28.05
N VAL A 3 -13.58 -2.70 27.93
CA VAL A 3 -14.10 -1.40 28.35
C VAL A 3 -15.11 -1.65 29.47
N LYS A 4 -14.93 -0.99 30.62
CA LYS A 4 -15.86 -1.09 31.74
C LYS A 4 -16.82 0.09 31.70
N VAL A 5 -18.12 -0.21 31.73
CA VAL A 5 -19.18 0.78 31.78
C VAL A 5 -19.88 0.69 33.14
N ARG A 6 -20.13 1.83 33.77
CA ARG A 6 -20.93 1.98 34.99
C ARG A 6 -21.86 3.16 34.77
N ASP A 7 -23.15 2.97 35.03
CA ASP A 7 -24.19 4.00 34.90
C ASP A 7 -24.17 4.69 33.52
N GLY A 8 -24.02 3.89 32.45
CA GLY A 8 -23.93 4.38 31.07
C GLY A 8 -22.63 5.11 30.70
N ARG A 9 -21.65 5.21 31.62
CA ARG A 9 -20.36 5.86 31.39
C ARG A 9 -19.21 4.87 31.39
N VAL A 10 -18.29 5.05 30.45
CA VAL A 10 -17.01 4.36 30.44
C VAL A 10 -16.17 4.87 31.62
N VAL A 11 -15.72 3.94 32.47
CA VAL A 11 -14.93 4.25 33.67
C VAL A 11 -13.54 3.62 33.65
N ASP A 12 -13.29 2.67 32.74
CA ASP A 12 -12.01 1.97 32.63
C ASP A 12 -11.82 1.39 31.23
N VAL A 13 -10.58 1.39 30.76
CA VAL A 13 -10.16 0.82 29.47
C VAL A 13 -8.88 0.03 29.70
N ARG A 14 -8.90 -1.27 29.41
CA ARG A 14 -7.75 -2.15 29.57
C ARG A 14 -7.51 -3.01 28.33
N GLY A 15 -6.26 -3.42 28.14
CA GLY A 15 -5.95 -4.47 27.20
C GLY A 15 -6.61 -5.79 27.63
N GLU A 16 -6.80 -6.67 26.66
CA GLU A 16 -7.38 -7.98 26.90
C GLU A 16 -6.28 -9.03 26.80
N GLU A 17 -6.42 -10.11 27.57
CA GLU A 17 -5.53 -11.27 27.52
C GLU A 17 -5.81 -12.07 26.24
N LEU A 18 -5.35 -11.54 25.10
CA LEU A 18 -5.38 -12.18 23.80
C LEU A 18 -3.96 -12.59 23.40
N PRO A 19 -3.77 -13.75 22.74
CA PRO A 19 -2.46 -14.16 22.24
C PRO A 19 -1.76 -13.06 21.44
N GLY A 20 -0.51 -12.76 21.80
CA GLY A 20 0.31 -11.71 21.17
C GLY A 20 0.09 -10.31 21.73
N TRP A 21 -1.01 -10.07 22.45
CA TRP A 21 -1.29 -8.79 23.11
C TRP A 21 -1.00 -8.85 24.62
N ASP A 22 -1.32 -9.97 25.29
CA ASP A 22 -1.07 -10.21 26.73
C ASP A 22 -1.48 -9.02 27.62
N GLY A 23 -2.69 -8.50 27.42
CA GLY A 23 -3.20 -7.37 28.19
C GLY A 23 -2.58 -6.00 27.85
N ARG A 24 -1.66 -5.92 26.89
CA ARG A 24 -1.00 -4.67 26.49
C ARG A 24 -1.91 -3.79 25.63
N LEU A 25 -1.73 -2.49 25.76
CA LEU A 25 -2.50 -1.48 25.03
C LEU A 25 -1.60 -0.26 24.79
N CYS A 26 -1.70 0.40 23.62
CA CYS A 26 -0.89 1.59 23.36
C CYS A 26 -1.42 2.80 24.15
N GLY A 27 -0.55 3.76 24.45
CA GLY A 27 -0.93 5.00 25.14
C GLY A 27 -2.06 5.75 24.43
N LYS A 28 -2.11 5.71 23.09
CA LYS A 28 -3.20 6.31 22.30
C LYS A 28 -4.55 5.66 22.57
N ALA A 29 -4.62 4.33 22.67
CA ALA A 29 -5.88 3.64 22.98
C ALA A 29 -6.25 3.84 24.46
N PHE A 30 -5.26 3.85 25.36
CA PHE A 30 -5.47 3.95 26.80
C PHE A 30 -6.04 5.33 27.17
N ALA A 31 -5.37 6.39 26.72
CA ALA A 31 -5.81 7.76 26.96
C ALA A 31 -6.94 8.19 26.01
N GLY A 32 -6.93 7.70 24.76
CA GLY A 32 -7.75 8.27 23.70
C GLY A 32 -9.22 7.91 23.77
N ILE A 33 -9.62 6.75 24.30
CA ILE A 33 -11.04 6.39 24.35
C ILE A 33 -11.79 7.29 25.32
N LEU A 34 -11.34 7.35 26.58
CA LEU A 34 -11.93 8.25 27.57
C LEU A 34 -11.73 9.72 27.17
N GLY A 35 -10.52 10.06 26.72
CA GLY A 35 -10.18 11.42 26.30
C GLY A 35 -11.02 11.94 25.14
N ARG A 36 -11.43 11.08 24.18
CA ARG A 36 -12.30 11.49 23.07
C ARG A 36 -13.78 11.45 23.44
N VAL A 37 -14.23 10.42 24.16
CA VAL A 37 -15.65 10.27 24.50
C VAL A 37 -16.13 11.40 25.42
N TYR A 38 -15.27 11.84 26.34
CA TYR A 38 -15.57 12.87 27.34
C TYR A 38 -14.78 14.17 27.12
N ALA A 39 -14.21 14.36 25.94
CA ALA A 39 -13.57 15.62 25.58
C ALA A 39 -14.54 16.80 25.80
N PRO A 40 -14.10 17.89 26.45
CA PRO A 40 -14.96 19.04 26.72
C PRO A 40 -15.41 19.76 25.44
N ASP A 41 -14.60 19.66 24.40
CA ASP A 41 -14.79 20.24 23.07
C ASP A 41 -15.38 19.25 22.06
N ARG A 42 -15.84 18.07 22.50
CA ARG A 42 -16.46 17.08 21.63
C ARG A 42 -17.67 17.66 20.90
N ILE A 43 -17.74 17.41 19.60
CA ILE A 43 -18.88 17.80 18.77
C ILE A 43 -20.02 16.81 19.05
N LEU A 44 -21.11 17.30 19.65
CA LEU A 44 -22.25 16.48 20.11
C LEU A 44 -23.50 16.64 19.25
N GLN A 45 -23.55 17.66 18.40
CA GLN A 45 -24.67 17.99 17.52
C GLN A 45 -24.15 18.64 16.25
N PRO A 46 -24.96 18.66 15.17
CA PRO A 46 -24.61 19.37 13.95
C PRO A 46 -24.38 20.86 14.21
N LEU A 47 -23.45 21.43 13.46
CA LEU A 47 -23.07 22.82 13.54
C LEU A 47 -23.19 23.45 12.15
N LYS A 48 -23.53 24.73 12.09
CA LYS A 48 -23.58 25.52 10.86
C LYS A 48 -22.65 26.70 10.99
N ARG A 49 -21.78 26.90 10.00
CA ARG A 49 -20.87 28.03 9.96
C ARG A 49 -21.62 29.35 9.96
N ILE A 50 -21.11 30.30 10.74
CA ILE A 50 -21.50 31.71 10.71
C ILE A 50 -20.24 32.55 10.47
N GLY A 51 -20.37 33.68 9.75
CA GLY A 51 -19.21 34.49 9.39
C GLY A 51 -18.48 34.01 8.13
N GLU A 52 -17.19 34.31 8.03
CA GLU A 52 -16.36 33.97 6.87
C GLU A 52 -15.72 32.57 7.02
N ARG A 53 -15.44 31.89 5.91
CA ARG A 53 -14.79 30.58 5.93
C ARG A 53 -13.36 30.71 6.45
N GLY A 54 -13.00 29.86 7.42
CA GLY A 54 -11.69 29.89 8.11
C GLY A 54 -11.69 30.60 9.46
N GLU A 55 -12.80 31.23 9.88
CA GLU A 55 -12.90 31.88 11.20
C GLU A 55 -13.25 30.91 12.35
N GLY A 56 -13.64 29.66 12.04
CA GLY A 56 -14.00 28.67 13.05
C GLY A 56 -15.26 29.00 13.86
N ARG A 57 -16.16 29.84 13.32
CA ARG A 57 -17.39 30.28 14.02
C ARG A 57 -18.60 29.48 13.58
N PHE A 58 -19.31 28.89 14.54
CA PHE A 58 -20.44 28.00 14.28
C PHE A 58 -21.59 28.25 15.26
N ILE A 59 -22.82 27.91 14.83
CA ILE A 59 -24.00 27.79 15.70
C ILE A 59 -24.59 26.38 15.57
N PRO A 60 -25.26 25.86 16.62
CA PRO A 60 -25.99 24.61 16.52
C PRO A 60 -27.06 24.63 15.41
N CYS A 61 -27.19 23.52 14.70
CA CYS A 61 -28.26 23.28 13.72
C CYS A 61 -28.81 21.85 13.87
N THR A 62 -29.87 21.54 13.12
CA THR A 62 -30.48 20.21 13.13
C THR A 62 -29.88 19.31 12.04
N TRP A 63 -29.99 17.99 12.22
CA TRP A 63 -29.58 17.04 11.18
C TRP A 63 -30.36 17.23 9.89
N ASP A 64 -31.66 17.54 9.96
CA ASP A 64 -32.49 17.78 8.78
C ASP A 64 -32.01 18.99 7.97
N GLU A 65 -31.58 20.07 8.65
CA GLU A 65 -30.99 21.24 7.98
C GLU A 65 -29.70 20.89 7.24
N VAL A 66 -28.81 20.09 7.86
CA VAL A 66 -27.56 19.65 7.20
C VAL A 66 -27.89 18.75 6.01
N ILE A 67 -28.74 17.75 6.20
CA ILE A 67 -29.09 16.77 5.17
C ILE A 67 -29.76 17.45 3.99
N GLU A 68 -30.71 18.35 4.21
CA GLU A 68 -31.39 19.05 3.10
C GLU A 68 -30.43 20.00 2.37
N ALA A 69 -29.59 20.75 3.09
CA ALA A 69 -28.62 21.65 2.46
C ALA A 69 -27.61 20.89 1.58
N VAL A 70 -27.13 19.73 2.05
CA VAL A 70 -26.24 18.85 1.28
C VAL A 70 -27.00 18.26 0.09
N ALA A 71 -28.18 17.68 0.32
CA ALA A 71 -28.95 17.03 -0.73
C ALA A 71 -29.35 18.01 -1.84
N GLU A 72 -29.79 19.23 -1.50
CA GLU A 72 -30.11 20.28 -2.45
C GLU A 72 -28.89 20.59 -3.35
N ARG A 73 -27.71 20.77 -2.74
CA ARG A 73 -26.49 21.10 -3.49
C ARG A 73 -26.06 19.97 -4.42
N LEU A 74 -26.04 18.73 -3.93
CA LEU A 74 -25.64 17.57 -4.73
C LEU A 74 -26.64 17.28 -5.86
N ARG A 75 -27.95 17.38 -5.58
CA ARG A 75 -29.00 17.25 -6.62
C ARG A 75 -28.81 18.26 -7.73
N ARG A 76 -28.49 19.52 -7.39
CA ARG A 76 -28.22 20.57 -8.37
C ARG A 76 -27.07 20.20 -9.30
N TYR A 77 -25.92 19.76 -8.77
CA TYR A 77 -24.78 19.34 -9.61
C TYR A 77 -25.13 18.19 -10.56
N ILE A 78 -25.89 17.20 -10.07
CA ILE A 78 -26.35 16.08 -10.88
C ILE A 78 -27.30 16.55 -11.99
N GLN A 79 -28.25 17.45 -11.68
CA GLN A 79 -29.21 18.01 -12.64
C GLN A 79 -28.54 18.92 -13.69
N GLU A 80 -27.46 19.61 -13.31
CA GLU A 80 -26.61 20.40 -14.23
C GLU A 80 -25.74 19.51 -15.15
N GLY A 81 -25.78 18.18 -15.00
CA GLY A 81 -24.98 17.25 -15.79
C GLY A 81 -23.54 17.11 -15.31
N HIS A 82 -23.24 17.55 -14.08
CA HIS A 82 -21.92 17.54 -13.47
C HIS A 82 -21.86 16.73 -12.17
N PRO A 83 -22.24 15.43 -12.17
CA PRO A 83 -22.18 14.60 -10.98
C PRO A 83 -20.76 14.46 -10.41
N GLU A 84 -19.72 14.66 -11.23
CA GLU A 84 -18.31 14.69 -10.83
C GLU A 84 -17.91 15.93 -10.01
N SER A 85 -18.77 16.95 -9.89
CA SER A 85 -18.47 18.21 -9.18
C SER A 85 -18.31 18.07 -7.66
N PHE A 86 -18.43 16.89 -7.08
CA PHE A 86 -18.24 16.70 -5.64
C PHE A 86 -17.48 15.42 -5.34
N GLU A 87 -16.79 15.38 -4.21
CA GLU A 87 -16.02 14.21 -3.78
C GLU A 87 -16.38 13.77 -2.36
N ILE A 88 -16.21 12.48 -2.09
CA ILE A 88 -16.35 11.90 -0.75
C ILE A 88 -14.96 11.52 -0.24
N TRP A 89 -14.57 12.09 0.90
CA TRP A 89 -13.23 12.04 1.46
C TRP A 89 -13.24 11.27 2.77
N TRP A 90 -12.24 10.41 2.96
CA TRP A 90 -12.07 9.64 4.19
C TRP A 90 -10.61 9.53 4.61
N GLY A 91 -10.36 9.64 5.91
CA GLY A 91 -9.00 9.53 6.43
C GLY A 91 -8.48 8.10 6.40
N CYS A 92 -8.74 7.30 7.43
CA CYS A 92 -8.08 6.00 7.55
C CYS A 92 -8.85 4.85 6.87
N PRO A 93 -8.25 4.09 5.93
CA PRO A 93 -8.89 2.94 5.27
C PRO A 93 -9.11 1.72 6.16
N ARG A 94 -8.58 1.69 7.38
CA ARG A 94 -8.67 0.51 8.25
C ARG A 94 -9.96 0.41 9.06
N GLN A 95 -10.80 1.44 9.04
CA GLN A 95 -12.20 1.28 9.45
C GLN A 95 -12.92 0.59 8.29
N GLN A 96 -12.83 -0.74 8.25
CA GLN A 96 -13.18 -1.56 7.08
C GLN A 96 -14.62 -1.33 6.61
N ASP A 97 -15.54 -1.04 7.51
CA ASP A 97 -16.96 -0.83 7.20
C ASP A 97 -17.19 0.41 6.31
N ASN A 98 -16.33 1.42 6.39
CA ASN A 98 -16.57 2.74 5.80
C ASN A 98 -15.95 2.92 4.41
N MET A 99 -14.92 2.15 4.04
CA MET A 99 -14.36 2.20 2.68
C MET A 99 -15.38 1.71 1.64
N TYR A 100 -16.16 0.69 1.99
CA TYR A 100 -17.26 0.21 1.15
C TYR A 100 -18.39 1.23 1.03
N PHE A 101 -18.72 1.90 2.14
CA PHE A 101 -19.71 2.96 2.16
C PHE A 101 -19.35 4.08 1.17
N ILE A 102 -18.11 4.56 1.21
CA ILE A 102 -17.66 5.64 0.32
C ILE A 102 -17.75 5.23 -1.15
N HIS A 103 -17.17 4.09 -1.52
CA HIS A 103 -17.18 3.66 -2.91
C HIS A 103 -18.59 3.38 -3.43
N TYR A 104 -19.45 2.81 -2.58
CA TYR A 104 -20.85 2.61 -2.90
C TYR A 104 -21.55 3.95 -3.18
N TRP A 105 -21.42 4.93 -2.28
CA TRP A 105 -22.08 6.24 -2.46
C TRP A 105 -21.48 7.05 -3.61
N SER A 106 -20.16 7.01 -3.80
CA SER A 106 -19.52 7.64 -4.97
C SER A 106 -20.03 7.05 -6.28
N ALA A 107 -20.29 5.74 -6.32
CA ALA A 107 -20.85 5.07 -7.51
C ALA A 107 -22.34 5.37 -7.70
N VAL A 108 -23.15 5.26 -6.63
CA VAL A 108 -24.60 5.49 -6.67
C VAL A 108 -24.93 6.92 -7.08
N MET A 109 -24.16 7.89 -6.56
CA MET A 109 -24.38 9.31 -6.85
C MET A 109 -23.72 9.76 -8.16
N GLY A 110 -22.98 8.88 -8.85
CA GLY A 110 -22.37 9.15 -10.15
C GLY A 110 -21.15 10.07 -10.13
N THR A 111 -20.66 10.50 -8.97
CA THR A 111 -19.41 11.30 -8.87
C THR A 111 -18.21 10.50 -9.36
N GLY A 112 -18.17 9.19 -9.06
CA GLY A 112 -17.05 8.33 -9.41
C GLY A 112 -15.76 8.64 -8.65
N ILE A 113 -15.64 9.75 -7.92
CA ILE A 113 -14.38 10.14 -7.29
C ILE A 113 -14.49 10.03 -5.76
N SER A 114 -13.52 9.35 -5.16
CA SER A 114 -13.35 9.25 -3.72
C SER A 114 -11.89 9.48 -3.35
N TYR A 115 -11.65 10.23 -2.28
CA TYR A 115 -10.32 10.48 -1.74
C TYR A 115 -10.12 9.68 -0.45
N ILE A 116 -8.90 9.14 -0.29
CA ILE A 116 -8.50 8.31 0.83
C ILE A 116 -7.05 8.66 1.21
N HIS A 117 -6.78 8.91 2.50
CA HIS A 117 -5.40 9.20 2.97
C HIS A 117 -4.39 8.11 2.60
N GLY A 118 -4.86 6.85 2.45
CA GLY A 118 -4.09 5.71 1.93
C GLY A 118 -3.30 6.00 0.65
N GLN A 119 -3.81 6.90 -0.20
CA GLN A 119 -3.17 7.34 -1.44
C GLN A 119 -1.80 7.99 -1.17
N VAL A 120 -1.70 8.77 -0.10
CA VAL A 120 -0.44 9.42 0.31
C VAL A 120 0.47 8.40 1.00
N CYS A 121 -0.09 7.62 1.92
CA CYS A 121 0.73 6.89 2.89
C CYS A 121 1.21 5.52 2.42
N PHE A 122 0.49 4.79 1.57
CA PHE A 122 0.93 3.48 1.06
C PHE A 122 0.54 3.21 -0.41
N GLY A 123 -0.03 4.19 -1.12
CA GLY A 123 -0.52 4.03 -2.50
C GLY A 123 0.54 3.42 -3.43
N ASP A 124 1.76 3.97 -3.44
CA ASP A 124 2.85 3.46 -4.27
C ASP A 124 3.24 2.02 -3.90
N HIS A 125 3.20 1.65 -2.61
CA HIS A 125 3.42 0.27 -2.17
C HIS A 125 2.38 -0.67 -2.77
N LEU A 126 1.10 -0.28 -2.73
CA LEU A 126 0.04 -1.14 -3.26
C LEU A 126 0.21 -1.34 -4.77
N VAL A 127 0.39 -0.25 -5.54
CA VAL A 127 0.56 -0.34 -6.99
C VAL A 127 1.80 -1.15 -7.34
N GLU A 128 2.91 -0.93 -6.64
CA GLU A 128 4.13 -1.71 -6.85
C GLU A 128 3.90 -3.20 -6.59
N LYS A 129 3.26 -3.55 -5.47
CA LYS A 129 3.02 -4.95 -5.13
C LYS A 129 2.05 -5.61 -6.10
N VAL A 130 1.06 -4.89 -6.62
CA VAL A 130 0.16 -5.39 -7.69
C VAL A 130 0.95 -5.66 -8.97
N VAL A 131 1.83 -4.75 -9.38
CA VAL A 131 2.64 -4.91 -10.61
C VAL A 131 3.69 -6.02 -10.46
N THR A 132 4.31 -6.17 -9.30
CA THR A 132 5.40 -7.14 -9.08
C THR A 132 4.88 -8.54 -8.72
N PHE A 133 3.83 -8.66 -7.91
CA PHE A 133 3.35 -9.95 -7.36
C PHE A 133 1.93 -10.34 -7.81
N GLY A 134 1.24 -9.46 -8.54
CA GLY A 134 -0.15 -9.63 -8.94
C GLY A 134 -1.15 -9.19 -7.86
N GLY A 135 -2.37 -8.88 -8.29
CA GLY A 135 -3.44 -8.35 -7.42
C GLY A 135 -3.78 -9.25 -6.21
N ASN A 136 -3.68 -10.57 -6.38
CA ASN A 136 -4.04 -11.53 -5.33
C ASN A 136 -3.06 -11.58 -4.15
N HIS A 137 -1.81 -11.17 -4.36
CA HIS A 137 -0.76 -11.23 -3.32
C HIS A 137 -0.38 -9.85 -2.78
N ALA A 138 -0.71 -8.80 -3.53
CA ALA A 138 -0.24 -7.44 -3.24
C ALA A 138 -0.58 -6.99 -1.82
N SER A 139 -1.82 -7.24 -1.41
CA SER A 139 -2.36 -6.90 -0.09
C SER A 139 -1.49 -7.38 1.07
N SER A 140 -1.03 -8.63 1.01
CA SER A 140 -0.24 -9.28 2.06
C SER A 140 1.16 -8.68 2.15
N LEU A 141 1.72 -8.30 1.00
CA LEU A 141 3.10 -7.86 0.88
C LEU A 141 3.29 -6.35 1.07
N VAL A 142 2.21 -5.54 1.00
CA VAL A 142 2.25 -4.11 1.36
C VAL A 142 2.62 -3.92 2.83
N VAL A 143 2.04 -4.73 3.71
CA VAL A 143 2.36 -4.71 5.15
C VAL A 143 3.72 -5.35 5.43
N GLY A 144 4.14 -6.30 4.57
CA GLY A 144 5.42 -6.99 4.71
C GLY A 144 5.44 -7.91 5.93
N VAL A 145 4.40 -8.72 6.13
CA VAL A 145 4.33 -9.64 7.27
C VAL A 145 5.41 -10.72 7.13
N ALA A 146 6.30 -10.85 8.12
CA ALA A 146 7.45 -11.75 8.08
C ALA A 146 7.47 -12.73 9.25
N ASP A 147 8.02 -13.91 9.01
CA ASP A 147 8.22 -14.98 10.00
C ASP A 147 9.45 -14.68 10.88
N LEU A 148 9.37 -13.59 11.64
CA LEU A 148 10.49 -13.06 12.42
C LEU A 148 11.10 -14.05 13.41
N LEU A 149 10.32 -15.01 13.88
CA LEU A 149 10.79 -16.02 14.83
C LEU A 149 11.76 -17.04 14.20
N ARG A 150 11.79 -17.12 12.86
CA ARG A 150 12.73 -17.94 12.09
C ARG A 150 13.71 -17.11 11.25
N THR A 151 13.49 -15.80 11.15
CA THR A 151 14.41 -14.88 10.48
C THR A 151 15.75 -14.80 11.23
N ARG A 152 16.86 -14.84 10.48
CA ARG A 152 18.21 -14.66 11.02
C ARG A 152 18.68 -13.21 10.92
N ILE A 153 18.38 -12.54 9.82
CA ILE A 153 18.75 -11.14 9.59
C ILE A 153 17.52 -10.38 9.06
N ALA A 154 17.10 -9.35 9.77
CA ALA A 154 16.04 -8.45 9.37
C ALA A 154 16.62 -7.04 9.15
N VAL A 155 16.68 -6.63 7.88
CA VAL A 155 17.04 -5.26 7.49
C VAL A 155 15.76 -4.44 7.42
N ILE A 156 15.67 -3.39 8.24
CA ILE A 156 14.53 -2.47 8.27
C ILE A 156 15.00 -1.11 7.77
N ALA A 157 14.50 -0.69 6.60
CA ALA A 157 14.88 0.56 5.96
C ALA A 157 13.76 1.60 6.03
N GLY A 158 14.11 2.83 6.45
CA GLY A 158 13.22 3.99 6.37
C GLY A 158 12.01 3.99 7.30
N GLN A 159 12.01 3.18 8.36
CA GLN A 159 10.92 3.09 9.32
C GLN A 159 11.40 3.14 10.78
N ASN A 160 10.66 3.90 11.60
CA ASN A 160 10.83 3.91 13.06
C ASN A 160 10.31 2.59 13.68
N PHE A 161 11.08 1.52 13.56
CA PHE A 161 10.82 0.18 14.05
C PHE A 161 11.31 -0.09 15.50
N PRO A 162 10.49 -0.65 16.41
CA PRO A 162 9.15 -1.19 16.19
C PRO A 162 8.02 -0.18 16.43
N GLY A 163 8.31 1.06 16.86
CA GLY A 163 7.29 2.01 17.36
C GLY A 163 6.24 2.49 16.36
N THR A 164 6.55 2.51 15.07
CA THR A 164 5.61 2.81 13.98
C THR A 164 5.49 1.68 12.98
N THR A 165 6.06 0.52 13.31
CA THR A 165 6.06 -0.60 12.38
C THR A 165 4.70 -1.28 12.33
N LEU A 166 4.33 -1.67 11.12
CA LEU A 166 3.23 -2.58 10.85
C LEU A 166 3.74 -3.97 10.46
N PHE A 167 5.07 -4.15 10.54
CA PHE A 167 5.73 -5.42 10.39
C PHE A 167 5.16 -6.40 11.43
N ALA A 168 4.59 -7.48 10.93
CA ALA A 168 3.88 -8.54 11.66
C ALA A 168 2.48 -8.22 12.25
N SER A 169 2.03 -6.96 12.38
CA SER A 169 0.68 -6.68 12.92
C SER A 169 0.10 -5.29 12.60
N SER A 170 -1.20 -5.10 12.82
CA SER A 170 -1.91 -3.83 12.59
C SER A 170 -1.61 -2.74 13.64
N CYS A 171 -0.86 -3.04 14.70
CA CYS A 171 -0.54 -2.14 15.80
C CYS A 171 0.88 -2.40 16.33
N ALA A 172 1.68 -1.37 16.61
CA ALA A 172 3.05 -1.55 17.09
C ALA A 172 3.15 -2.34 18.43
N VAL A 173 2.09 -2.37 19.25
CA VAL A 173 2.11 -2.98 20.60
C VAL A 173 2.51 -4.47 20.61
N PRO A 174 1.78 -5.37 19.92
CA PRO A 174 2.19 -6.77 19.82
C PRO A 174 3.55 -6.94 19.13
N THR A 175 3.95 -6.01 18.26
CA THR A 175 5.23 -6.12 17.54
C THR A 175 6.44 -6.04 18.49
N TYR A 176 6.40 -5.24 19.57
CA TYR A 176 7.50 -5.20 20.55
C TYR A 176 7.79 -6.58 21.17
N ALA A 177 6.75 -7.32 21.54
CA ALA A 177 6.91 -8.65 22.14
C ALA A 177 7.50 -9.64 21.14
N LEU A 178 7.00 -9.62 19.90
CA LEU A 178 7.51 -10.44 18.80
C LEU A 178 8.97 -10.16 18.50
N VAL A 179 9.37 -8.89 18.42
CA VAL A 179 10.75 -8.47 18.13
C VAL A 179 11.69 -8.90 19.26
N ASN A 180 11.27 -8.74 20.51
CA ASN A 180 12.05 -9.21 21.66
C ASN A 180 12.24 -10.74 21.65
N GLU A 181 11.22 -11.49 21.24
CA GLU A 181 11.33 -12.94 21.07
C GLU A 181 12.26 -13.31 19.91
N ALA A 182 12.12 -12.65 18.76
CA ALA A 182 12.99 -12.86 17.60
C ALA A 182 14.46 -12.61 17.96
N ARG A 183 14.76 -11.51 18.66
CA ARG A 183 16.11 -11.22 19.19
C ARG A 183 16.62 -12.33 20.10
N ARG A 184 15.79 -12.83 21.04
CA ARG A 184 16.14 -13.95 21.93
C ARG A 184 16.42 -15.25 21.16
N ARG A 185 15.82 -15.42 19.98
CA ARG A 185 16.08 -16.54 19.06
C ARG A 185 17.28 -16.32 18.12
N GLY A 186 17.95 -15.18 18.22
CA GLY A 186 19.14 -14.85 17.44
C GLY A 186 18.88 -14.08 16.15
N CYS A 187 17.67 -13.58 15.91
CA CYS A 187 17.41 -12.65 14.81
C CYS A 187 18.18 -11.34 15.04
N LYS A 188 19.06 -10.98 14.10
CA LYS A 188 19.74 -9.69 14.06
C LYS A 188 18.88 -8.66 13.34
N PHE A 189 18.71 -7.49 13.95
CA PHE A 189 18.01 -6.36 13.35
C PHE A 189 19.01 -5.29 12.92
N ILE A 190 19.03 -5.00 11.63
CA ILE A 190 19.87 -3.96 11.02
C ILE A 190 18.93 -2.85 10.55
N VAL A 191 19.13 -1.63 11.03
CA VAL A 191 18.29 -0.47 10.68
C VAL A 191 19.05 0.43 9.73
N VAL A 192 18.45 0.68 8.56
CA VAL A 192 18.94 1.64 7.57
C VAL A 192 18.07 2.88 7.64
N ASP A 193 18.60 3.97 8.21
CA ASP A 193 17.85 5.22 8.36
C ASP A 193 18.80 6.41 8.43
N PRO A 194 18.46 7.59 7.87
CA PRO A 194 19.28 8.78 7.99
C PRO A 194 19.52 9.25 9.44
N LYS A 195 18.62 8.89 10.36
CA LYS A 195 18.76 9.20 11.79
C LYS A 195 18.72 7.93 12.63
N LEU A 196 19.51 7.92 13.70
CA LEU A 196 19.32 6.93 14.75
C LEU A 196 18.01 7.25 15.48
N SER A 197 16.97 6.48 15.17
CA SER A 197 15.64 6.65 15.74
C SER A 197 15.49 5.97 17.10
N ASP A 198 14.32 6.15 17.73
CA ASP A 198 13.90 5.49 19.00
C ASP A 198 13.93 3.94 18.93
N THR A 199 14.20 3.41 17.75
CA THR A 199 14.44 2.02 17.37
C THR A 199 15.74 1.44 17.93
N SER A 200 16.69 2.30 18.31
CA SER A 200 18.04 1.91 18.72
C SER A 200 18.11 0.79 19.77
N PRO A 201 17.21 0.66 20.77
CA PRO A 201 17.28 -0.43 21.74
C PRO A 201 17.02 -1.83 21.14
N TRP A 202 16.39 -1.92 19.96
CA TRP A 202 16.08 -3.17 19.26
C TRP A 202 16.97 -3.41 18.05
N CYS A 203 17.94 -2.52 17.82
CA CYS A 203 18.81 -2.53 16.67
C CYS A 203 20.17 -3.10 17.05
N ASP A 204 20.67 -4.09 16.31
CA ASP A 204 22.03 -4.60 16.47
C ASP A 204 23.04 -3.76 15.69
N GLU A 205 22.61 -3.15 14.57
CA GLU A 205 23.45 -2.29 13.75
C GLU A 205 22.63 -1.20 13.04
N TRP A 206 23.09 0.05 13.14
CA TRP A 206 22.52 1.17 12.38
C TRP A 206 23.43 1.57 11.22
N ILE A 207 22.86 1.64 10.02
CA ILE A 207 23.54 2.12 8.81
C ILE A 207 22.99 3.52 8.45
N PRO A 208 23.79 4.59 8.60
CA PRO A 208 23.38 5.96 8.31
C PRO A 208 23.35 6.20 6.79
N ILE A 209 22.17 6.08 6.18
CA ILE A 209 22.00 6.35 4.75
C ILE A 209 21.68 7.83 4.49
N ARG A 210 22.24 8.40 3.43
CA ARG A 210 21.82 9.74 2.97
C ARG A 210 20.37 9.69 2.46
N PRO A 211 19.51 10.66 2.81
CA PRO A 211 18.12 10.69 2.36
C PRO A 211 17.98 10.51 0.83
N GLY A 212 17.07 9.63 0.40
CA GLY A 212 16.80 9.36 -1.01
C GLY A 212 17.88 8.56 -1.75
N CYS A 213 18.72 7.81 -1.03
CA CYS A 213 19.77 6.96 -1.62
C CYS A 213 19.47 5.45 -1.55
N ASP A 214 18.30 5.06 -1.04
CA ASP A 214 17.84 3.68 -0.87
C ASP A 214 17.92 2.86 -2.17
N ALA A 215 17.46 3.42 -3.29
CA ALA A 215 17.53 2.74 -4.59
C ALA A 215 18.97 2.37 -4.95
N VAL A 216 19.94 3.27 -4.74
CA VAL A 216 21.36 3.00 -5.04
C VAL A 216 21.91 1.90 -4.13
N MET A 217 21.55 1.93 -2.84
CA MET A 217 21.92 0.88 -1.89
C MET A 217 21.38 -0.48 -2.31
N VAL A 218 20.09 -0.57 -2.63
CA VAL A 218 19.45 -1.83 -3.01
C VAL A 218 19.98 -2.35 -4.34
N MET A 219 20.22 -1.48 -5.32
CA MET A 219 20.84 -1.88 -6.59
C MET A 219 22.29 -2.36 -6.40
N LEU A 220 23.04 -1.77 -5.46
CA LEU A 220 24.36 -2.29 -5.09
C LEU A 220 24.27 -3.69 -4.46
N MET A 221 23.29 -3.93 -3.59
CA MET A 221 23.06 -5.27 -3.03
C MET A 221 22.68 -6.28 -4.12
N ILE A 222 21.76 -5.91 -5.03
CA ILE A 222 21.36 -6.75 -6.18
C ILE A 222 22.57 -7.10 -7.04
N LYS A 223 23.37 -6.09 -7.43
CA LYS A 223 24.60 -6.30 -8.22
C LYS A 223 25.51 -7.30 -7.52
N THR A 224 25.78 -7.08 -6.24
CA THR A 224 26.67 -7.93 -5.43
C THR A 224 26.16 -9.37 -5.36
N LEU A 225 24.86 -9.58 -5.13
CA LEU A 225 24.28 -10.92 -5.08
C LEU A 225 24.38 -11.67 -6.42
N ILE A 226 24.23 -10.96 -7.54
CA ILE A 226 24.33 -11.55 -8.88
C ILE A 226 25.79 -11.86 -9.23
N ASP A 227 26.70 -10.90 -9.02
CA ASP A 227 28.15 -11.06 -9.30
C ASP A 227 28.73 -12.27 -8.55
N GLU A 228 28.31 -12.46 -7.30
CA GLU A 228 28.81 -13.51 -6.40
C GLU A 228 27.97 -14.80 -6.44
N ALA A 229 26.96 -14.87 -7.32
CA ALA A 229 26.03 -16.00 -7.43
C ALA A 229 25.37 -16.41 -6.08
N LEU A 230 25.07 -15.41 -5.24
CA LEU A 230 24.47 -15.58 -3.90
C LEU A 230 22.94 -15.37 -3.88
N PHE A 231 22.26 -15.66 -5.00
CA PHE A 231 20.81 -15.67 -5.11
C PHE A 231 20.23 -17.09 -5.08
N ASP A 232 18.92 -17.22 -4.92
CA ASP A 232 18.19 -18.49 -4.96
C ASP A 232 17.75 -18.82 -6.40
N GLU A 233 18.61 -19.52 -7.13
CA GLU A 233 18.41 -19.85 -8.54
C GLU A 233 17.14 -20.68 -8.78
N ASP A 234 16.89 -21.70 -7.97
CA ASP A 234 15.69 -22.56 -8.09
C ASP A 234 14.41 -21.75 -7.89
N PHE A 235 14.40 -20.84 -6.90
CA PHE A 235 13.27 -19.95 -6.68
C PHE A 235 13.04 -19.00 -7.87
N LEU A 236 14.11 -18.39 -8.39
CA LEU A 236 14.02 -17.47 -9.53
C LEU A 236 13.49 -18.17 -10.77
N LEU A 237 14.01 -19.35 -11.09
CA LEU A 237 13.57 -20.16 -12.22
C LEU A 237 12.09 -20.49 -12.08
N ARG A 238 11.67 -21.03 -10.93
CA ARG A 238 10.30 -21.54 -10.72
C ARG A 238 9.24 -20.46 -10.61
N TYR A 239 9.52 -19.35 -9.93
CA TYR A 239 8.46 -18.47 -9.42
C TYR A 239 8.53 -17.02 -9.92
N THR A 240 9.53 -16.66 -10.72
CA THR A 240 9.71 -15.27 -11.18
C THR A 240 9.80 -15.19 -12.70
N ASN A 241 9.77 -13.99 -13.27
CA ASN A 241 10.04 -13.79 -14.69
C ASN A 241 11.54 -13.66 -15.02
N ALA A 242 12.45 -13.95 -14.07
CA ALA A 242 13.89 -13.89 -14.28
C ALA A 242 14.40 -14.59 -15.58
N PRO A 243 13.94 -15.80 -15.96
CA PRO A 243 14.39 -16.47 -17.20
C PRO A 243 13.71 -15.96 -18.48
N GLN A 244 12.72 -15.07 -18.37
CA GLN A 244 11.96 -14.57 -19.53
C GLN A 244 12.87 -13.78 -20.48
N LEU A 245 12.77 -14.04 -21.78
CA LEU A 245 13.52 -13.33 -22.82
C LEU A 245 12.89 -11.97 -23.10
N ILE A 246 13.75 -10.94 -23.12
CA ILE A 246 13.41 -9.55 -23.37
C ILE A 246 14.26 -9.07 -24.55
N GLY A 247 13.61 -8.54 -25.58
CA GLY A 247 14.26 -7.99 -26.77
C GLY A 247 14.98 -6.67 -26.48
N GLU A 248 15.86 -6.26 -27.39
CA GLU A 248 16.56 -4.97 -27.30
C GLU A 248 15.62 -3.75 -27.31
N ASP A 249 14.38 -3.92 -27.76
CA ASP A 249 13.32 -2.90 -27.70
C ASP A 249 12.67 -2.76 -26.30
N GLY A 250 13.11 -3.57 -25.33
CA GLY A 250 12.60 -3.60 -23.96
C GLY A 250 11.30 -4.37 -23.79
N LYS A 251 10.81 -5.06 -24.82
CA LYS A 251 9.59 -5.87 -24.73
C LYS A 251 9.90 -7.34 -24.52
N ALA A 252 8.97 -8.00 -23.85
CA ALA A 252 9.00 -9.45 -23.71
C ALA A 252 8.86 -10.14 -25.08
N VAL A 253 9.78 -11.04 -25.39
CA VAL A 253 9.70 -11.85 -26.61
C VAL A 253 8.59 -12.87 -26.46
N ARG A 254 7.79 -13.03 -27.52
CA ARG A 254 6.64 -13.94 -27.57
C ARG A 254 6.64 -14.76 -28.86
N ASP A 255 6.05 -15.95 -28.78
CA ASP A 255 5.74 -16.76 -29.95
C ASP A 255 4.49 -16.26 -30.70
N GLY A 256 4.14 -16.94 -31.79
CA GLY A 256 2.94 -16.64 -32.60
C GLY A 256 1.61 -16.81 -31.87
N GLU A 257 1.59 -17.47 -30.70
CA GLU A 257 0.41 -17.59 -29.83
C GLU A 257 0.39 -16.52 -28.73
N GLY A 258 1.39 -15.64 -28.69
CA GLY A 258 1.51 -14.58 -27.70
C GLY A 258 2.04 -15.04 -26.33
N ARG A 259 2.56 -16.27 -26.22
CA ARG A 259 3.18 -16.81 -24.99
C ARG A 259 4.58 -16.24 -24.83
N TYR A 260 4.96 -15.89 -23.61
CA TYR A 260 6.32 -15.44 -23.30
C TYR A 260 7.34 -16.53 -23.54
N LEU A 261 8.53 -16.17 -24.01
CA LEU A 261 9.61 -17.13 -24.28
C LEU A 261 10.69 -17.13 -23.18
N ALA A 262 11.29 -18.30 -22.98
CA ALA A 262 12.51 -18.53 -22.21
C ALA A 262 13.51 -19.33 -23.07
N TRP A 263 14.77 -19.39 -22.67
CA TRP A 263 15.75 -20.25 -23.33
C TRP A 263 15.85 -21.59 -22.61
N ASP A 264 15.68 -22.69 -23.35
CA ASP A 264 15.83 -24.05 -22.87
C ASP A 264 17.22 -24.58 -23.20
N GLU A 265 17.95 -25.06 -22.19
CA GLU A 265 19.33 -25.53 -22.34
C GLU A 265 19.39 -26.91 -22.99
N GLU A 266 18.42 -27.78 -22.69
CA GLU A 266 18.41 -29.15 -23.18
C GLU A 266 18.21 -29.21 -24.70
N SER A 267 17.26 -28.41 -25.20
CA SER A 267 16.98 -28.27 -26.63
C SER A 267 17.81 -27.20 -27.33
N SER A 268 18.51 -26.34 -26.57
CA SER A 268 19.26 -25.20 -27.09
C SER A 268 18.42 -24.32 -28.02
N ALA A 269 17.17 -24.06 -27.62
CA ALA A 269 16.17 -23.37 -28.41
C ALA A 269 15.25 -22.50 -27.52
N PRO A 270 14.58 -21.48 -28.07
CA PRO A 270 13.51 -20.81 -27.34
C PRO A 270 12.33 -21.76 -27.10
N THR A 271 11.80 -21.73 -25.88
CA THR A 271 10.61 -22.48 -25.49
C THR A 271 9.59 -21.54 -24.85
N PRO A 272 8.27 -21.80 -24.97
CA PRO A 272 7.28 -21.09 -24.17
C PRO A 272 7.61 -21.19 -22.68
N LEU A 273 7.62 -20.05 -21.98
CA LEU A 273 7.90 -19.97 -20.55
C LEU A 273 6.88 -20.84 -19.79
N PRO A 274 7.33 -21.92 -19.12
CA PRO A 274 6.39 -22.83 -18.47
C PRO A 274 5.65 -22.15 -17.30
N PRO A 275 4.50 -22.72 -16.87
CA PRO A 275 3.79 -22.26 -15.68
C PRO A 275 4.70 -22.18 -14.44
N ALA A 276 4.41 -21.24 -13.54
CA ALA A 276 5.19 -21.10 -12.31
C ALA A 276 5.13 -22.40 -11.48
N GLY A 277 6.27 -22.83 -10.93
CA GLY A 277 6.43 -24.07 -10.17
C GLY A 277 6.81 -25.31 -11.01
N GLU A 278 6.59 -25.28 -12.33
CA GLU A 278 6.80 -26.41 -13.26
C GLU A 278 7.95 -26.13 -14.26
N ARG A 279 8.99 -25.42 -13.82
CA ARG A 279 10.07 -24.96 -14.70
C ARG A 279 11.34 -25.77 -14.47
N GLY A 280 11.62 -26.67 -15.41
CA GLY A 280 12.90 -27.35 -15.58
C GLY A 280 13.46 -27.08 -16.98
N GLY A 281 14.75 -27.34 -17.21
CA GLY A 281 15.40 -27.20 -18.52
C GLY A 281 15.75 -25.77 -18.96
N ILE A 282 15.08 -24.74 -18.41
CA ILE A 282 15.31 -23.33 -18.77
C ILE A 282 16.43 -22.66 -17.95
N THR A 283 17.03 -21.61 -18.51
CA THR A 283 18.19 -20.91 -17.93
C THR A 283 17.89 -19.47 -17.47
N LEU A 284 18.66 -19.00 -16.49
CA LEU A 284 18.70 -17.59 -16.11
C LEU A 284 19.57 -16.75 -17.07
N GLY A 285 20.36 -17.37 -17.94
CA GLY A 285 21.01 -16.71 -19.08
C GLY A 285 21.98 -15.57 -18.75
N LEU A 286 22.55 -15.54 -17.54
CA LEU A 286 23.53 -14.52 -17.14
C LEU A 286 24.74 -14.50 -18.08
N GLY A 287 25.15 -13.29 -18.50
CA GLY A 287 26.25 -13.06 -19.44
C GLY A 287 25.99 -13.47 -20.88
N ARG A 288 24.77 -13.91 -21.23
CA ARG A 288 24.44 -14.44 -22.55
C ARG A 288 23.51 -13.52 -23.32
N ILE A 289 23.64 -13.59 -24.65
CA ILE A 289 22.74 -12.97 -25.61
C ILE A 289 22.21 -14.10 -26.49
N PHE A 290 20.91 -14.07 -26.75
CA PHE A 290 20.21 -15.05 -27.54
C PHE A 290 19.67 -14.40 -28.81
N GLU A 291 19.63 -15.16 -29.89
CA GLU A 291 18.93 -14.80 -31.13
C GLU A 291 17.81 -15.80 -31.31
N VAL A 292 16.57 -15.30 -31.35
CA VAL A 292 15.36 -16.13 -31.38
C VAL A 292 14.40 -15.60 -32.43
N GLU A 293 13.60 -16.49 -33.00
CA GLU A 293 12.49 -16.09 -33.87
C GLU A 293 11.33 -15.60 -33.00
N GLY A 294 11.06 -14.29 -33.02
CA GLY A 294 9.89 -13.69 -32.37
C GLY A 294 8.71 -13.57 -33.32
N VAL A 295 7.57 -13.07 -32.82
CA VAL A 295 6.35 -12.88 -33.62
C VAL A 295 6.54 -11.95 -34.83
N ASP A 296 7.45 -10.98 -34.74
CA ASP A 296 7.73 -9.98 -35.78
C ASP A 296 9.05 -10.25 -36.54
N GLY A 297 9.63 -11.45 -36.38
CA GLY A 297 10.89 -11.87 -36.99
C GLY A 297 12.03 -12.11 -35.98
N PRO A 298 13.28 -12.24 -36.44
CA PRO A 298 14.44 -12.48 -35.57
C PRO A 298 14.65 -11.34 -34.56
N VAL A 299 14.78 -11.70 -33.28
CA VAL A 299 15.01 -10.78 -32.16
C VAL A 299 16.26 -11.18 -31.39
N ARG A 300 17.16 -10.21 -31.22
CA ARG A 300 18.27 -10.31 -30.27
C ARG A 300 17.76 -9.97 -28.88
N CYS A 301 18.01 -10.85 -27.92
CA CYS A 301 17.40 -10.75 -26.59
C CYS A 301 18.33 -11.23 -25.47
N LYS A 302 18.00 -10.82 -24.25
CA LYS A 302 18.63 -11.26 -22.99
C LYS A 302 17.54 -11.69 -22.02
N THR A 303 17.90 -12.37 -20.94
CA THR A 303 16.93 -12.67 -19.88
C THR A 303 16.61 -11.43 -19.05
N ALA A 304 15.43 -11.40 -18.43
CA ALA A 304 15.05 -10.33 -17.52
C ALA A 304 16.05 -10.17 -16.36
N LEU A 305 16.62 -11.28 -15.86
CA LEU A 305 17.67 -11.23 -14.83
C LEU A 305 18.95 -10.53 -15.33
N GLN A 306 19.39 -10.83 -16.56
CA GLN A 306 20.55 -10.18 -17.15
C GLN A 306 20.32 -8.66 -17.30
N LEU A 307 19.12 -8.25 -17.70
CA LEU A 307 18.79 -6.81 -17.77
C LEU A 307 18.73 -6.15 -16.39
N LEU A 308 18.24 -6.85 -15.36
CA LEU A 308 18.27 -6.35 -13.99
C LEU A 308 19.72 -6.17 -13.49
N HIS A 309 20.61 -7.10 -13.83
CA HIS A 309 22.03 -7.01 -13.52
C HIS A 309 22.65 -5.78 -14.18
N GLU A 310 22.47 -5.60 -15.49
CA GLU A 310 22.96 -4.43 -16.24
C GLU A 310 22.43 -3.10 -15.68
N GLU A 311 21.15 -3.05 -15.28
CA GLU A 311 20.56 -1.89 -14.62
C GLU A 311 21.21 -1.60 -13.26
N ALA A 312 21.52 -2.64 -12.50
CA ALA A 312 22.22 -2.54 -11.22
C ALA A 312 23.63 -1.99 -11.42
N GLU A 313 24.37 -2.51 -12.41
CA GLU A 313 25.70 -2.02 -12.76
C GLU A 313 25.67 -0.55 -13.18
N ARG A 314 24.72 -0.17 -14.04
CA ARG A 314 24.54 1.22 -14.48
C ARG A 314 24.24 2.14 -13.29
N THR A 315 23.28 1.76 -12.45
CA THR A 315 22.89 2.55 -11.28
C THR A 315 24.08 2.76 -10.33
N VAL A 316 24.85 1.71 -10.04
CA VAL A 316 26.03 1.81 -9.17
C VAL A 316 27.13 2.65 -9.80
N LYS A 317 27.34 2.56 -11.12
CA LYS A 317 28.32 3.36 -11.86
C LYS A 317 27.96 4.85 -11.83
N GLU A 318 26.71 5.19 -12.10
CA GLU A 318 26.25 6.59 -12.22
C GLU A 318 25.98 7.26 -10.86
N HIS A 319 25.52 6.48 -9.88
CA HIS A 319 25.01 7.01 -8.62
C HIS A 319 25.69 6.45 -7.36
N GLY A 320 26.61 5.49 -7.49
CA GLY A 320 27.28 4.85 -6.34
C GLY A 320 28.05 5.82 -5.44
N TRP A 321 28.48 6.97 -5.97
CA TRP A 321 29.09 8.04 -5.17
C TRP A 321 28.17 8.56 -4.05
N ARG A 322 26.85 8.45 -4.21
CA ARG A 322 25.86 8.90 -3.23
C ARG A 322 25.88 8.08 -1.94
N ILE A 323 26.40 6.86 -1.98
CA ILE A 323 26.52 5.95 -0.84
C ILE A 323 27.98 5.59 -0.54
N ALA A 324 28.95 6.39 -1.02
CA ALA A 324 30.37 6.08 -0.90
C ALA A 324 30.82 5.75 0.53
N GLU A 325 30.29 6.47 1.52
CA GLU A 325 30.59 6.32 2.95
C GLU A 325 30.15 4.98 3.54
N ILE A 326 29.11 4.35 2.97
CA ILE A 326 28.54 3.08 3.44
C ILE A 326 28.73 1.94 2.44
N ARG A 327 29.40 2.19 1.31
CA ARG A 327 29.48 1.25 0.18
C ARG A 327 30.01 -0.12 0.57
N GLU A 328 31.12 -0.15 1.30
CA GLU A 328 31.75 -1.40 1.75
C GLU A 328 30.81 -2.18 2.67
N ARG A 329 30.14 -1.49 3.60
CA ARG A 329 29.19 -2.13 4.50
C ARG A 329 27.99 -2.70 3.75
N VAL A 330 27.47 -1.98 2.75
CA VAL A 330 26.36 -2.45 1.91
C VAL A 330 26.72 -3.72 1.13
N ILE A 331 27.95 -3.80 0.61
CA ILE A 331 28.47 -5.02 -0.03
C ILE A 331 28.51 -6.17 0.97
N GLN A 332 29.13 -5.96 2.15
CA GLN A 332 29.19 -6.99 3.19
C GLN A 332 27.80 -7.45 3.65
N LEU A 333 26.85 -6.51 3.76
CA LEU A 333 25.47 -6.83 4.13
C LEU A 333 24.80 -7.68 3.04
N ALA A 334 25.03 -7.39 1.76
CA ALA A 334 24.52 -8.23 0.67
C ALA A 334 25.07 -9.66 0.75
N LEU A 335 26.38 -9.82 1.01
CA LEU A 335 27.02 -11.13 1.19
C LEU A 335 26.43 -11.89 2.40
N GLU A 336 26.24 -11.21 3.53
CA GLU A 336 25.61 -11.78 4.73
C GLU A 336 24.17 -12.24 4.48
N LEU A 337 23.39 -11.44 3.77
CA LEU A 337 22.01 -11.76 3.40
C LEU A 337 21.97 -12.97 2.46
N GLY A 338 22.81 -12.97 1.43
CA GLY A 338 22.96 -14.08 0.50
C GLY A 338 23.33 -15.38 1.21
N ALA A 339 24.31 -15.35 2.11
CA ALA A 339 24.74 -16.52 2.87
C ALA A 339 23.68 -17.08 3.84
N ASN A 340 22.69 -16.27 4.24
CA ASN A 340 21.63 -16.66 5.18
C ASN A 340 20.26 -16.87 4.51
N ARG A 341 20.18 -16.78 3.17
CA ARG A 341 18.94 -17.02 2.42
C ARG A 341 18.40 -18.44 2.66
N PRO A 342 17.07 -18.65 2.69
CA PRO A 342 16.01 -17.66 2.53
C PRO A 342 15.60 -16.97 3.86
N SER A 343 16.23 -17.31 4.99
CA SER A 343 15.82 -16.85 6.33
C SER A 343 16.32 -15.43 6.66
N VAL A 344 16.08 -14.50 5.74
CA VAL A 344 16.43 -13.08 5.84
C VAL A 344 15.28 -12.25 5.29
N VAL A 345 15.16 -10.99 5.70
CA VAL A 345 14.14 -10.06 5.17
C VAL A 345 14.73 -8.67 5.01
N VAL A 346 14.40 -8.01 3.90
CA VAL A 346 14.75 -6.61 3.67
C VAL A 346 13.46 -5.82 3.48
N TYR A 347 13.05 -5.10 4.52
CA TYR A 347 11.76 -4.42 4.58
C TYR A 347 11.91 -2.90 4.42
N PRO A 348 11.32 -2.28 3.37
CA PRO A 348 11.44 -0.83 3.11
C PRO A 348 10.51 0.05 3.97
N GLY A 349 9.91 -0.52 5.02
CA GLY A 349 8.86 0.13 5.78
C GLY A 349 7.50 0.10 5.09
N PHE A 350 6.47 0.57 5.80
CA PHE A 350 5.09 0.59 5.32
C PHE A 350 4.76 1.85 4.51
N THR A 351 5.41 2.97 4.84
CA THR A 351 5.01 4.28 4.31
C THR A 351 5.70 4.58 2.98
N SER A 352 4.94 4.95 1.95
CA SER A 352 5.43 5.46 0.65
C SER A 352 5.34 6.98 0.51
N GLY A 353 5.49 7.49 -0.73
CA GLY A 353 5.20 8.86 -1.09
C GLY A 353 6.26 9.89 -0.70
N ARG A 354 7.43 9.47 -0.21
CA ARG A 354 8.49 10.38 0.28
C ARG A 354 9.32 11.00 -0.83
N TYR A 355 9.49 10.27 -1.93
CA TYR A 355 10.33 10.65 -3.06
C TYR A 355 9.63 10.30 -4.37
N SER A 356 9.88 11.06 -5.44
CA SER A 356 9.26 10.84 -6.76
C SER A 356 9.64 9.50 -7.40
N ASN A 357 10.76 8.90 -7.00
CA ASN A 357 11.23 7.60 -7.49
C ASN A 357 10.88 6.44 -6.53
N TRP A 358 10.01 6.65 -5.55
CA TRP A 358 9.74 5.65 -4.52
C TRP A 358 9.15 4.35 -5.08
N PHE A 359 8.26 4.44 -6.07
CA PHE A 359 7.71 3.27 -6.77
C PHE A 359 8.82 2.33 -7.28
N GLN A 360 9.84 2.88 -7.96
CA GLN A 360 10.96 2.07 -8.46
C GLN A 360 11.88 1.58 -7.35
N THR A 361 12.05 2.37 -6.29
CA THR A 361 12.78 1.96 -5.09
C THR A 361 12.14 0.72 -4.46
N LEU A 362 10.81 0.71 -4.34
CA LEU A 362 10.05 -0.43 -3.84
C LEU A 362 10.16 -1.66 -4.74
N ARG A 363 10.15 -1.48 -6.07
CA ARG A 363 10.41 -2.58 -7.01
C ARG A 363 11.80 -3.16 -6.82
N ALA A 364 12.82 -2.34 -6.58
CA ALA A 364 14.17 -2.81 -6.28
C ALA A 364 14.18 -3.63 -4.97
N TYR A 365 13.50 -3.18 -3.91
CA TYR A 365 13.37 -3.96 -2.68
C TYR A 365 12.65 -5.30 -2.92
N SER A 366 11.58 -5.31 -3.71
CA SER A 366 10.89 -6.56 -4.08
C SER A 366 11.82 -7.49 -4.87
N ALA A 367 12.56 -6.97 -5.86
CA ALA A 367 13.52 -7.73 -6.64
C ALA A 367 14.64 -8.31 -5.77
N LEU A 368 15.19 -7.54 -4.83
CA LEU A 368 16.19 -8.01 -3.87
C LEU A 368 15.66 -9.18 -3.04
N ASN A 369 14.44 -9.10 -2.52
CA ASN A 369 13.82 -10.18 -1.76
C ASN A 369 13.51 -11.42 -2.63
N LEU A 370 13.10 -11.22 -3.90
CA LEU A 370 12.94 -12.30 -4.86
C LEU A 370 14.28 -13.01 -5.16
N LEU A 371 15.39 -12.28 -5.30
CA LEU A 371 16.74 -12.86 -5.44
C LEU A 371 17.14 -13.68 -4.21
N LEU A 372 16.77 -13.22 -3.02
CA LEU A 372 17.00 -13.95 -1.77
C LEU A 372 16.05 -15.14 -1.58
N GLY A 373 15.08 -15.33 -2.49
CA GLY A 373 14.12 -16.44 -2.43
C GLY A 373 13.30 -16.46 -1.14
N ASN A 374 13.08 -15.32 -0.49
CA ASN A 374 12.51 -15.24 0.86
C ASN A 374 11.01 -14.92 0.89
N ILE A 375 10.29 -15.13 -0.21
CA ILE A 375 8.84 -14.91 -0.31
C ILE A 375 8.11 -16.25 -0.15
N ASP A 376 7.15 -16.29 0.77
CA ASP A 376 6.38 -17.47 1.18
C ASP A 376 7.26 -18.65 1.66
N ARG A 377 8.39 -18.34 2.32
CA ARG A 377 9.34 -19.32 2.88
C ARG A 377 9.63 -19.09 4.37
N PRO A 378 10.00 -20.14 5.13
CA PRO A 378 10.34 -20.02 6.55
C PRO A 378 11.45 -18.99 6.82
N GLY A 379 11.19 -18.06 7.75
CA GLY A 379 12.09 -16.95 8.08
C GLY A 379 12.10 -15.80 7.09
N GLY A 380 11.26 -15.84 6.04
CA GLY A 380 11.05 -14.78 5.07
C GLY A 380 9.72 -14.04 5.26
N PHE A 381 9.29 -13.32 4.22
CA PHE A 381 7.93 -12.80 4.12
C PHE A 381 6.96 -13.93 3.85
N TYR A 382 5.73 -13.84 4.37
CA TYR A 382 4.68 -14.79 4.05
C TYR A 382 3.46 -14.10 3.47
N ILE A 383 2.83 -14.78 2.52
CA ILE A 383 1.59 -14.33 1.92
C ILE A 383 0.46 -14.86 2.80
N LEU A 384 -0.39 -13.97 3.31
CA LEU A 384 -1.50 -14.39 4.15
C LEU A 384 -2.47 -15.19 3.28
N LYS A 385 -2.54 -16.49 3.51
CA LYS A 385 -3.56 -17.35 2.94
C LYS A 385 -4.87 -17.03 3.66
N HIS A 386 -5.68 -16.20 3.03
CA HIS A 386 -6.96 -15.80 3.59
C HIS A 386 -7.88 -17.02 3.84
N THR A 387 -8.51 -17.07 5.00
CA THR A 387 -9.59 -18.03 5.34
C THR A 387 -10.80 -17.96 4.39
N TYR A 388 -10.90 -16.90 3.57
CA TYR A 388 -11.94 -16.72 2.55
C TYR A 388 -11.90 -17.77 1.42
N ASN A 389 -10.80 -18.53 1.27
CA ASN A 389 -10.71 -19.66 0.32
C ASN A 389 -11.15 -21.03 0.90
N LEU A 390 -11.59 -21.11 2.16
CA LEU A 390 -12.06 -22.36 2.80
C LEU A 390 -13.60 -22.53 2.81
N GLY A 391 -14.33 -21.85 1.94
CA GLY A 391 -15.76 -22.15 1.72
C GLY A 391 -16.73 -21.69 2.81
N VAL A 392 -16.28 -20.94 3.82
CA VAL A 392 -17.16 -20.25 4.77
C VAL A 392 -17.44 -18.84 4.26
N GLY A 393 -18.50 -18.74 3.45
CA GLY A 393 -19.07 -17.46 3.02
C GLY A 393 -19.48 -16.60 4.22
N TRP A 394 -19.65 -15.29 3.98
CA TRP A 394 -20.25 -14.39 4.94
C TRP A 394 -21.57 -14.97 5.49
N PRO A 395 -21.87 -14.86 6.79
CA PRO A 395 -23.20 -15.18 7.27
C PRO A 395 -24.21 -14.38 6.45
N ARG A 396 -25.19 -15.08 5.85
CA ARG A 396 -26.27 -14.40 5.14
C ARG A 396 -26.90 -13.40 6.11
N PRO A 397 -27.13 -12.14 5.70
CA PRO A 397 -27.87 -11.20 6.53
C PRO A 397 -29.17 -11.88 6.99
N PRO A 398 -29.52 -11.82 8.28
CA PRO A 398 -30.79 -12.36 8.74
C PRO A 398 -31.91 -11.57 8.04
N GLU A 399 -32.72 -12.30 7.28
CA GLU A 399 -33.84 -11.85 6.45
C GLU A 399 -33.47 -10.88 5.31
N VAL A 400 -33.54 -11.43 4.10
CA VAL A 400 -33.13 -10.82 2.84
C VAL A 400 -34.40 -10.31 2.14
N PRO A 401 -34.60 -9.00 1.91
CA PRO A 401 -35.83 -8.51 1.28
C PRO A 401 -35.91 -8.91 -0.21
N ASP A 402 -37.13 -9.04 -0.74
CA ASP A 402 -37.49 -9.59 -2.06
C ASP A 402 -36.74 -9.01 -3.28
N TYR A 403 -36.05 -7.87 -3.15
CA TYR A 403 -35.31 -7.23 -4.26
C TYR A 403 -34.02 -7.95 -4.69
N LEU A 404 -33.65 -9.07 -4.05
CA LEU A 404 -32.43 -9.83 -4.30
C LEU A 404 -32.65 -11.14 -5.10
N GLU A 405 -33.89 -11.51 -5.42
CA GLU A 405 -34.20 -12.70 -6.23
C GLU A 405 -33.66 -12.56 -7.68
N GLY A 406 -32.82 -13.51 -8.12
CA GLY A 406 -32.22 -13.52 -9.46
C GLY A 406 -30.99 -12.63 -9.66
N ARG A 407 -30.29 -12.22 -8.59
CA ARG A 407 -28.98 -11.53 -8.66
C ARG A 407 -27.81 -12.50 -8.51
N GLU A 408 -26.78 -12.34 -9.35
CA GLU A 408 -25.56 -13.15 -9.35
C GLU A 408 -24.37 -12.23 -9.02
N PHE A 409 -23.58 -12.58 -8.02
CA PHE A 409 -22.50 -11.73 -7.52
C PHE A 409 -21.11 -12.27 -7.87
N VAL A 410 -20.16 -11.39 -8.22
CA VAL A 410 -18.77 -11.73 -8.54
C VAL A 410 -17.76 -11.22 -7.50
N PRO A 411 -16.65 -11.94 -7.24
CA PRO A 411 -15.57 -11.49 -6.35
C PRO A 411 -14.89 -10.21 -6.86
N GLY A 412 -14.92 -9.13 -6.07
CA GLY A 412 -14.14 -7.92 -6.25
C GLY A 412 -12.72 -8.07 -5.68
N PRO A 413 -11.83 -7.06 -5.87
CA PRO A 413 -10.38 -7.13 -5.60
C PRO A 413 -9.97 -7.45 -4.15
N TRP A 414 -10.93 -7.53 -3.24
CA TRP A 414 -10.74 -7.82 -1.81
C TRP A 414 -11.68 -8.91 -1.29
N GLY A 415 -12.31 -9.70 -2.18
CA GLY A 415 -13.22 -10.80 -1.82
C GLY A 415 -14.70 -10.40 -1.68
N ASN A 416 -15.13 -9.27 -2.22
CA ASN A 416 -16.53 -8.81 -2.14
C ASN A 416 -17.38 -9.45 -3.22
N LEU A 417 -18.65 -9.73 -2.96
CA LEU A 417 -19.62 -10.12 -3.98
C LEU A 417 -20.30 -8.86 -4.55
N MET A 418 -20.10 -8.54 -5.84
CA MET A 418 -20.78 -7.43 -6.55
C MET A 418 -21.78 -7.97 -7.59
N ASP A 419 -23.01 -7.44 -7.61
CA ASP A 419 -24.04 -7.86 -8.56
C ASP A 419 -23.62 -7.55 -10.00
N LYS A 420 -23.48 -8.61 -10.80
CA LYS A 420 -23.06 -8.57 -12.20
C LYS A 420 -23.89 -7.61 -13.05
N ARG A 421 -25.18 -7.42 -12.73
CA ARG A 421 -26.08 -6.51 -13.46
C ARG A 421 -25.76 -5.02 -13.24
N LEU A 422 -25.10 -4.65 -12.14
CA LEU A 422 -24.70 -3.27 -11.86
C LEU A 422 -23.38 -2.91 -12.54
N ILE A 423 -22.47 -3.90 -12.69
CA ILE A 423 -21.21 -3.75 -13.42
C ILE A 423 -21.48 -3.49 -14.90
N ASP A 424 -22.44 -4.21 -15.50
CA ASP A 424 -22.76 -4.09 -16.93
C ASP A 424 -23.67 -2.92 -17.30
N LYS A 425 -24.25 -2.19 -16.34
CA LYS A 425 -25.20 -1.10 -16.63
C LYS A 425 -24.71 0.29 -16.27
N ALA A 426 -23.65 0.42 -15.47
CA ALA A 426 -23.15 1.74 -15.10
C ALA A 426 -22.08 2.22 -16.12
N PRO A 427 -22.27 3.39 -16.77
CA PRO A 427 -21.29 3.96 -17.70
C PRO A 427 -19.88 4.09 -17.10
N CYS A 428 -19.79 4.28 -15.78
CA CYS A 428 -18.53 4.40 -15.04
C CYS A 428 -17.62 3.16 -15.14
N TYR A 429 -18.12 1.98 -15.52
CA TYR A 429 -17.29 0.78 -15.76
C TYR A 429 -17.06 0.48 -17.24
N LYS A 430 -17.73 1.20 -18.15
CA LYS A 430 -17.62 0.99 -19.60
C LYS A 430 -16.81 2.08 -20.29
N THR A 431 -16.83 3.31 -19.77
CA THR A 431 -16.17 4.44 -20.41
C THR A 431 -15.92 5.59 -19.41
N PRO A 432 -14.70 6.13 -19.31
CA PRO A 432 -13.50 5.75 -20.06
C PRO A 432 -12.91 4.42 -19.57
N ARG A 433 -12.21 3.73 -20.47
CA ARG A 433 -11.43 2.50 -20.22
C ARG A 433 -10.41 2.64 -19.07
N ASP A 434 -10.14 3.88 -18.67
CA ASP A 434 -9.16 4.28 -17.69
C ASP A 434 -9.72 4.35 -16.26
N PHE A 435 -11.04 4.23 -16.07
CA PHE A 435 -11.65 4.23 -14.75
C PHE A 435 -11.81 2.80 -14.22
N HIS A 436 -10.79 2.33 -13.50
CA HIS A 436 -10.87 1.12 -12.69
C HIS A 436 -11.16 1.54 -11.24
N PRO A 437 -11.87 0.78 -10.40
CA PRO A 437 -11.92 1.04 -8.95
C PRO A 437 -10.53 1.02 -8.25
N SER A 438 -9.45 0.81 -9.03
CA SER A 438 -8.05 0.96 -8.64
C SER A 438 -7.42 2.28 -9.08
N THR A 439 -8.08 3.13 -9.87
CA THR A 439 -7.61 4.49 -10.18
C THR A 439 -7.96 5.41 -9.03
N GLN A 440 -7.23 5.23 -7.94
CA GLN A 440 -7.04 6.26 -6.95
C GLN A 440 -6.24 7.39 -7.60
N ALA A 441 -6.84 8.58 -7.73
CA ALA A 441 -6.12 9.75 -8.21
C ALA A 441 -4.99 10.11 -7.23
N LEU A 442 -3.91 10.72 -7.74
CA LEU A 442 -2.83 11.18 -6.88
C LEU A 442 -3.36 12.32 -5.98
N PRO A 443 -2.99 12.38 -4.69
CA PRO A 443 -3.57 13.33 -3.73
C PRO A 443 -3.65 14.78 -4.22
N TRP A 444 -2.63 15.28 -4.91
CA TRP A 444 -2.60 16.64 -5.44
C TRP A 444 -3.58 16.88 -6.61
N LEU A 445 -3.99 15.84 -7.34
CA LEU A 445 -4.94 15.98 -8.45
C LEU A 445 -6.32 16.41 -7.95
N HIS A 446 -6.71 15.97 -6.74
CA HIS A 446 -7.92 16.43 -6.08
C HIS A 446 -7.87 17.95 -5.85
N PHE A 447 -6.79 18.45 -5.23
CA PHE A 447 -6.61 19.88 -4.99
C PHE A 447 -6.48 20.71 -6.26
N LYS A 448 -5.84 20.18 -7.31
CA LYS A 448 -5.80 20.81 -8.62
C LYS A 448 -7.18 20.88 -9.27
N ALA A 449 -8.00 19.84 -9.14
CA ALA A 449 -9.36 19.85 -9.66
C ALA A 449 -10.24 20.87 -8.92
N ILE A 450 -10.02 21.06 -7.62
CA ILE A 450 -10.66 22.15 -6.84
C ILE A 450 -10.16 23.52 -7.32
N GLU A 451 -8.85 23.67 -7.53
CA GLU A 451 -8.25 24.92 -8.00
C GLU A 451 -8.83 25.37 -9.35
N GLU A 452 -9.03 24.41 -10.25
CA GLU A 452 -9.61 24.57 -11.59
C GLU A 452 -11.15 24.67 -11.58
N GLY A 453 -11.80 24.59 -10.42
CA GLY A 453 -13.26 24.67 -10.28
C GLY A 453 -14.03 23.45 -10.78
N LYS A 454 -13.34 22.33 -11.04
CA LYS A 454 -13.96 21.06 -11.44
C LYS A 454 -14.62 20.35 -10.26
N ILE A 455 -13.99 20.44 -9.08
CA ILE A 455 -14.59 20.00 -7.81
C ILE A 455 -15.07 21.22 -7.05
N ARG A 456 -16.34 21.19 -6.68
CA ARG A 456 -17.09 22.28 -6.06
C ARG A 456 -17.58 21.95 -4.65
N ALA A 457 -17.69 20.67 -4.29
CA ALA A 457 -18.05 20.26 -2.93
C ALA A 457 -17.28 19.05 -2.41
N ILE A 458 -17.11 19.00 -1.08
CA ILE A 458 -16.48 17.86 -0.40
C ILE A 458 -17.33 17.42 0.78
N LEU A 459 -17.56 16.11 0.87
CA LEU A 459 -18.05 15.43 2.06
C LEU A 459 -16.88 14.70 2.72
N SER A 460 -16.34 15.26 3.80
CA SER A 460 -15.17 14.71 4.47
C SER A 460 -15.48 14.14 5.85
N THR A 461 -14.79 13.08 6.22
CA THR A 461 -14.93 12.45 7.53
C THR A 461 -13.65 11.74 7.93
N ALA A 462 -13.31 11.86 9.20
CA ALA A 462 -12.08 11.32 9.79
C ALA A 462 -10.78 11.74 9.07
N GLU A 463 -10.79 12.81 8.29
CA GLU A 463 -9.65 13.34 7.52
C GLU A 463 -9.28 14.77 7.96
N ASN A 464 -8.01 15.14 7.86
CA ASN A 464 -7.52 16.50 8.16
C ASN A 464 -6.54 16.98 7.08
N SER A 465 -7.02 17.00 5.84
CA SER A 465 -6.26 17.39 4.64
C SER A 465 -5.63 18.77 4.73
N ALA A 466 -6.25 19.70 5.47
CA ALA A 466 -5.74 21.05 5.72
C ALA A 466 -4.33 21.05 6.37
N VAL A 467 -3.96 19.98 7.07
CA VAL A 467 -2.65 19.85 7.74
C VAL A 467 -1.82 18.72 7.15
N THR A 468 -2.44 17.63 6.71
CA THR A 468 -1.72 16.41 6.32
C THR A 468 -1.17 16.43 4.89
N GLN A 469 -1.58 17.38 4.06
CA GLN A 469 -1.12 17.49 2.67
C GLN A 469 0.10 18.40 2.53
N PRO A 470 1.03 18.10 1.60
CA PRO A 470 2.16 19.00 1.31
C PRO A 470 1.64 20.31 0.70
N ASP A 471 2.37 21.40 0.96
CA ASP A 471 1.93 22.76 0.62
C ASP A 471 0.56 23.11 1.21
N SER A 472 0.49 23.10 2.55
CA SER A 472 -0.73 23.38 3.29
C SER A 472 -1.35 24.74 2.96
N LYS A 473 -0.56 25.72 2.51
CA LYS A 473 -1.05 27.02 2.06
C LYS A 473 -1.86 26.89 0.77
N TRP A 474 -1.30 26.25 -0.25
CA TRP A 474 -2.01 26.00 -1.50
C TRP A 474 -3.28 25.18 -1.27
N VAL A 475 -3.18 24.13 -0.44
CA VAL A 475 -4.33 23.30 -0.05
C VAL A 475 -5.42 24.14 0.61
N TRP A 476 -5.06 25.05 1.51
CA TRP A 476 -6.02 25.95 2.16
C TRP A 476 -6.73 26.87 1.15
N GLU A 477 -5.98 27.44 0.20
CA GLU A 477 -6.54 28.29 -0.85
C GLU A 477 -7.44 27.50 -1.81
N CYS A 478 -7.11 26.24 -2.12
CA CYS A 478 -8.00 25.34 -2.86
C CYS A 478 -9.30 25.12 -2.09
N LEU A 479 -9.23 24.67 -0.83
CA LEU A 479 -10.42 24.36 -0.03
C LEU A 479 -11.34 25.57 0.13
N LYS A 480 -10.81 26.78 0.25
CA LYS A 480 -11.63 28.01 0.29
C LYS A 480 -12.49 28.25 -0.95
N LYS A 481 -12.10 27.71 -2.13
CA LYS A 481 -12.86 27.87 -3.38
C LYS A 481 -14.12 27.00 -3.47
N LEU A 482 -14.26 26.00 -2.60
CA LEU A 482 -15.40 25.08 -2.66
C LEU A 482 -16.71 25.79 -2.33
N ASP A 483 -17.79 25.47 -3.03
CA ASP A 483 -19.10 26.02 -2.72
C ASP A 483 -19.70 25.39 -1.44
N LEU A 484 -19.24 24.18 -1.06
CA LEU A 484 -19.72 23.41 0.09
C LEU A 484 -18.62 22.52 0.67
N ILE A 485 -18.42 22.59 1.98
CA ILE A 485 -17.59 21.65 2.74
C ILE A 485 -18.40 21.11 3.92
N VAL A 486 -18.48 19.78 4.02
CA VAL A 486 -19.07 19.09 5.18
C VAL A 486 -17.99 18.27 5.86
N VAL A 487 -17.83 18.41 7.17
CA VAL A 487 -16.82 17.68 7.95
C VAL A 487 -17.47 16.88 9.08
N GLY A 488 -17.46 15.56 8.94
CA GLY A 488 -17.82 14.63 10.01
C GLY A 488 -16.63 14.33 10.91
N ASP A 489 -16.61 14.92 12.12
CA ASP A 489 -15.59 14.63 13.12
C ASP A 489 -16.14 14.55 14.55
N GLN A 490 -15.34 13.96 15.45
CA GLN A 490 -15.67 13.87 16.87
C GLN A 490 -15.13 15.05 17.66
N LEU A 491 -14.01 15.62 17.20
CA LEU A 491 -13.29 16.70 17.87
C LEU A 491 -12.98 17.82 16.86
N PRO A 492 -12.91 19.09 17.30
CA PRO A 492 -12.43 20.20 16.50
C PRO A 492 -11.02 19.92 15.94
N LYS A 493 -10.82 20.28 14.67
CA LYS A 493 -9.57 20.14 13.91
C LYS A 493 -9.47 21.33 12.97
N GLU A 494 -8.27 21.61 12.48
CA GLU A 494 -7.99 22.75 11.59
C GLU A 494 -8.85 22.72 10.31
N PHE A 495 -9.19 21.52 9.80
CA PHE A 495 -10.07 21.41 8.64
C PHE A 495 -11.52 21.85 8.92
N ILE A 496 -11.98 21.76 10.18
CA ILE A 496 -13.34 22.16 10.56
C ILE A 496 -13.52 23.67 10.41
N ASP A 497 -12.47 24.48 10.59
CA ASP A 497 -12.58 25.93 10.43
C ASP A 497 -13.01 26.33 9.00
N LEU A 498 -12.81 25.45 8.03
CA LEU A 498 -13.24 25.62 6.63
C LEU A 498 -14.64 25.04 6.34
N ALA A 499 -15.20 24.23 7.23
CA ALA A 499 -16.47 23.56 7.03
C ALA A 499 -17.64 24.56 7.00
N ASP A 500 -18.64 24.27 6.17
CA ASP A 500 -19.96 24.91 6.27
C ASP A 500 -20.85 24.19 7.29
N TYR A 501 -20.67 22.86 7.40
CA TYR A 501 -21.40 21.96 8.31
C TYR A 501 -20.51 20.89 8.94
#